data_AF-K5WSI0-F1
#
_entry.id   AF-K5WSI0-F1
#
_cell.length_a   1.000
_cell.length_b   1.000
_cell.length_c   1.000
_cell.angle_alpha   90.00
_cell.angle_beta   90.00
_cell.angle_gamma   90.00
#
_symmetry.space_group_name_H-M   'P 1'
#
loop_
_entity.id
_entity.type
_entity.pdbx_description
1 polymer ?
#
loop_
_entity_poly.entity_id
_entity_poly.type
_entity_poly.pdbx_seq_one_letter_code
_entity_poly.pdbx_strand_id
1 'polypeptide(L)'
;MSNSMAVNDTLPPNVPALDISGSNWAMFELRFRMVVRGKGLWGHFDGTTPRPALPTPTPAPTPAPPSTPAAPTESAVQAALPPSPPPVTIDDIELWDRNESISQALLAQRIPDSTLVVVASYPTVQQMWKAVVNEYTYKSDYSQANLHQEFMASRCPPGGDVRVFLTNLRAKKSELLAVGVHISNNEYRSAIIQSLPRWLATFASNQLSAARLHSSLGKTIDPDLLIIMICDEWDRTRRFSKKTAKPEGDDALGVEAENKGKSKAKEKSKGKEKKKGPCWICGGEHLKKDCPKRKDKKEEGSKKDQSTSAN
;
A
#
# COMPACT_ATOMS: atom_id res chain seq x y z
N MET A 1 -25.69 41.74 23.44
CA MET A 1 -24.48 41.01 23.83
C MET A 1 -24.02 40.23 22.62
N SER A 2 -23.20 40.84 21.76
CA SER A 2 -22.70 40.19 20.56
C SER A 2 -21.60 39.23 20.96
N ASN A 3 -21.88 37.92 20.87
CA ASN A 3 -20.87 36.88 21.03
C ASN A 3 -19.87 37.02 19.87
N SER A 4 -18.77 37.73 20.10
CA SER A 4 -17.57 37.60 19.28
C SER A 4 -16.98 36.22 19.61
N MET A 5 -17.44 35.19 18.91
CA MET A 5 -16.72 33.93 18.88
C MET A 5 -15.40 34.23 18.20
N ALA A 6 -14.30 34.22 18.96
CA ALA A 6 -12.97 34.22 18.40
C ALA A 6 -12.88 33.04 17.43
N VAL A 7 -12.95 33.33 16.13
CA VAL A 7 -12.72 32.35 15.07
C VAL A 7 -11.26 31.98 15.24
N ASN A 8 -11.01 30.78 15.76
CA ASN A 8 -9.64 30.34 15.96
C ASN A 8 -9.04 30.14 14.56
N ASP A 9 -8.19 31.05 14.08
CA ASP A 9 -7.70 31.12 12.69
C ASP A 9 -6.66 30.01 12.35
N THR A 10 -6.66 28.93 13.12
CA THR A 10 -5.77 27.79 12.96
C THR A 10 -6.53 26.54 12.53
N LEU A 11 -5.92 25.74 11.67
CA LEU A 11 -6.44 24.43 11.31
C LEU A 11 -6.14 23.39 12.40
N PRO A 12 -7.14 22.61 12.84
CA PRO A 12 -6.95 21.57 13.84
C PRO A 12 -5.92 20.53 13.38
N PRO A 13 -5.24 19.84 14.31
CA PRO A 13 -4.15 18.90 14.00
C PRO A 13 -4.63 17.68 13.20
N ASN A 14 -5.93 17.44 13.13
CA ASN A 14 -6.52 16.38 12.30
C ASN A 14 -6.41 16.68 10.80
N VAL A 15 -6.24 17.92 10.35
CA VAL A 15 -5.96 18.22 8.94
C VAL A 15 -4.47 17.93 8.71
N PRO A 16 -4.10 16.91 7.91
CA PRO A 16 -2.69 16.62 7.66
C PRO A 16 -2.03 17.78 6.90
N ALA A 17 -0.70 17.92 7.03
CA ALA A 17 0.05 18.72 6.06
C ALA A 17 0.03 18.00 4.70
N LEU A 18 -0.16 18.72 3.61
CA LEU A 18 -0.17 18.18 2.26
C LEU A 18 1.25 17.71 1.89
N ASP A 19 1.35 16.45 1.47
CA ASP A 19 2.63 15.84 1.09
C ASP A 19 3.01 16.25 -0.33
N ILE A 20 4.28 16.61 -0.56
CA ILE A 20 4.80 17.11 -1.85
C ILE A 20 4.53 16.11 -3.00
N SER A 21 4.50 14.81 -2.71
CA SER A 21 4.20 13.75 -3.68
C SER A 21 2.72 13.67 -4.08
N GLY A 22 1.82 14.31 -3.31
CA GLY A 22 0.37 14.19 -3.46
C GLY A 22 -0.21 12.88 -2.95
N SER A 23 0.57 12.01 -2.30
CA SER A 23 0.11 10.72 -1.77
C SER A 23 -1.07 10.84 -0.79
N ASN A 24 -1.13 11.91 0.00
CA ASN A 24 -2.20 12.14 0.97
C ASN A 24 -3.29 13.11 0.49
N TRP A 25 -3.29 13.49 -0.80
CA TRP A 25 -4.16 14.50 -1.38
C TRP A 25 -5.65 14.27 -1.04
N ALA A 26 -6.16 13.06 -1.25
CA ALA A 26 -7.57 12.73 -0.99
C ALA A 26 -7.99 12.98 0.46
N MET A 27 -7.12 12.61 1.41
CA MET A 27 -7.38 12.79 2.84
C MET A 27 -7.21 14.24 3.29
N PHE A 28 -6.19 14.93 2.75
CA PHE A 28 -5.98 16.35 2.97
C PHE A 28 -7.19 17.14 2.49
N GLU A 29 -7.59 16.95 1.23
CA GLU A 29 -8.69 17.66 0.61
C GLU A 29 -10.00 17.46 1.38
N LEU A 30 -10.36 16.20 1.68
CA LEU A 30 -11.56 15.88 2.43
C LEU A 30 -11.62 16.62 3.78
N ARG A 31 -10.54 16.51 4.58
CA ARG A 31 -10.50 17.11 5.92
C ARG A 31 -10.41 18.63 5.87
N PHE A 32 -9.65 19.18 4.94
CA PHE A 32 -9.54 20.63 4.73
C PHE A 32 -10.90 21.23 4.39
N ARG A 33 -11.62 20.65 3.41
CA ARG A 33 -12.98 21.08 3.03
C ARG A 33 -13.93 21.05 4.22
N MET A 34 -13.92 19.97 5.01
CA MET A 34 -14.79 19.85 6.20
C MET A 34 -14.54 20.97 7.21
N VAL A 35 -13.28 21.27 7.53
CA VAL A 35 -12.93 22.30 8.51
C VAL A 35 -13.27 23.69 8.00
N VAL A 36 -12.92 24.01 6.75
CA VAL A 36 -13.18 25.33 6.15
C VAL A 36 -14.68 25.59 6.01
N ARG A 37 -15.48 24.56 5.67
CA ARG A 37 -16.94 24.64 5.70
C ARG A 37 -17.48 24.88 7.11
N GLY A 38 -16.94 24.18 8.11
CA GLY A 38 -17.31 24.40 9.52
C GLY A 38 -17.00 25.82 10.01
N LYS A 39 -16.04 26.51 9.40
CA LYS A 39 -15.69 27.92 9.67
C LYS A 39 -16.51 28.93 8.84
N GLY A 40 -17.36 28.48 7.90
CA GLY A 40 -18.13 29.36 7.01
C GLY A 40 -17.30 30.05 5.92
N LEU A 41 -16.03 29.69 5.75
CA LEU A 41 -15.11 30.35 4.79
C LEU A 41 -15.08 29.67 3.41
N TRP A 42 -15.76 28.53 3.25
CA TRP A 42 -15.71 27.73 2.02
C TRP A 42 -16.16 28.49 0.78
N GLY A 43 -17.02 29.50 0.94
CA GLY A 43 -17.48 30.35 -0.16
C GLY A 43 -16.36 31.09 -0.91
N HIS A 44 -15.27 31.40 -0.21
CA HIS A 44 -14.09 32.02 -0.80
C HIS A 44 -13.27 31.02 -1.65
N PHE A 45 -13.32 29.73 -1.32
CA PHE A 45 -12.58 28.67 -2.03
C PHE A 45 -13.29 28.19 -3.29
N ASP A 46 -14.63 28.07 -3.27
CA ASP A 46 -15.41 27.69 -4.45
C ASP A 46 -15.85 28.89 -5.31
N GLY A 47 -15.78 30.10 -4.75
CA GLY A 47 -16.18 31.35 -5.39
C GLY A 47 -17.67 31.64 -5.32
N THR A 48 -18.41 30.96 -4.46
CA THR A 48 -19.84 31.27 -4.21
C THR A 48 -20.02 32.59 -3.46
N THR A 49 -18.97 33.12 -2.82
CA THR A 49 -18.96 34.45 -2.21
C THR A 49 -18.01 35.39 -2.97
N PRO A 50 -18.43 35.98 -4.11
CA PRO A 50 -17.62 36.95 -4.83
C PRO A 50 -17.45 38.24 -4.01
N ARG A 51 -16.34 38.95 -4.24
CA ARG A 51 -16.10 40.24 -3.58
C ARG A 51 -17.22 41.23 -3.91
N PRO A 52 -17.86 41.87 -2.91
CA PRO A 52 -18.89 42.87 -3.18
C PRO A 52 -18.33 44.06 -3.98
N ALA A 53 -19.10 44.57 -4.93
CA ALA A 53 -18.74 45.74 -5.72
C ALA A 53 -19.62 46.94 -5.31
N LEU A 54 -19.01 48.10 -5.14
CA LEU A 54 -19.76 49.34 -4.95
C LEU A 54 -20.59 49.63 -6.21
N PRO A 55 -21.82 50.13 -6.06
CA PRO A 55 -22.62 50.51 -7.22
C PRO A 55 -21.91 51.62 -8.00
N THR A 56 -21.55 51.33 -9.26
CA THR A 56 -21.05 52.34 -10.18
C THR A 56 -22.17 53.34 -10.45
N PRO A 57 -21.95 54.66 -10.32
CA PRO A 57 -22.97 55.63 -10.67
C PRO A 57 -23.31 55.46 -12.16
N THR A 58 -24.54 55.06 -12.46
CA THR A 58 -25.11 55.09 -13.80
C THR A 58 -24.92 56.51 -14.35
N PRO A 59 -24.25 56.72 -15.50
CA PRO A 59 -24.19 58.04 -16.09
C PRO A 59 -25.62 58.51 -16.36
N ALA A 60 -25.97 59.65 -15.79
CA ALA A 60 -27.28 60.27 -15.95
C ALA A 60 -27.63 60.39 -17.45
N PRO A 61 -28.89 60.13 -17.86
CA PRO A 61 -29.28 60.34 -19.24
C PRO A 61 -29.06 61.83 -19.58
N THR A 62 -28.19 62.07 -20.56
CA THR A 62 -27.97 63.38 -21.18
C THR A 62 -29.34 63.99 -21.54
N PRO A 63 -29.66 65.22 -21.09
CA PRO A 63 -30.92 65.84 -21.44
C PRO A 63 -30.93 66.13 -22.96
N ALA A 64 -31.87 65.51 -23.67
CA ALA A 64 -32.16 65.81 -25.07
C ALA A 64 -32.72 67.25 -25.19
N PRO A 65 -32.44 67.98 -26.29
CA PRO A 65 -32.91 69.35 -26.48
C PRO A 65 -34.43 69.41 -26.73
N PRO A 66 -35.07 70.57 -26.50
CA PRO A 66 -36.53 70.69 -26.47
C PRO A 66 -37.10 70.92 -27.87
N SER A 67 -38.18 70.21 -28.24
CA SER A 67 -39.12 70.62 -29.29
C SER A 67 -40.48 69.91 -29.15
N THR A 68 -41.42 70.62 -28.49
CA THR A 68 -42.83 70.95 -28.85
C THR A 68 -43.83 69.83 -29.34
N PRO A 69 -45.17 70.02 -29.23
CA PRO A 69 -46.08 69.07 -28.56
C PRO A 69 -47.28 68.59 -29.40
N ALA A 70 -47.89 67.44 -29.07
CA ALA A 70 -49.35 67.18 -29.15
C ALA A 70 -49.72 65.74 -28.75
N ALA A 71 -50.33 65.63 -27.56
CA ALA A 71 -51.52 64.85 -27.12
C ALA A 71 -51.93 63.50 -27.78
N PRO A 72 -52.85 62.75 -27.13
CA PRO A 72 -52.68 61.87 -25.96
C PRO A 72 -53.01 60.41 -26.33
N THR A 73 -52.72 59.40 -25.50
CA THR A 73 -53.62 58.25 -25.21
C THR A 73 -52.98 57.33 -24.15
N GLU A 74 -53.83 56.95 -23.20
CA GLU A 74 -53.69 56.05 -22.05
C GLU A 74 -52.97 54.71 -22.28
N SER A 75 -52.17 54.30 -21.30
CA SER A 75 -52.41 53.06 -20.54
C SER A 75 -51.32 52.87 -19.49
N ALA A 76 -51.63 53.25 -18.25
CA ALA A 76 -50.80 53.01 -17.09
C ALA A 76 -50.96 51.54 -16.65
N VAL A 77 -49.97 50.70 -16.98
CA VAL A 77 -49.68 49.48 -16.23
C VAL A 77 -48.57 49.80 -15.24
N GLN A 78 -48.95 49.99 -13.98
CA GLN A 78 -48.03 50.02 -12.85
C GLN A 78 -47.42 48.62 -12.68
N ALA A 79 -46.29 48.37 -13.34
CA ALA A 79 -45.41 47.26 -12.98
C ALA A 79 -44.60 47.71 -11.76
N ALA A 80 -44.96 47.16 -10.60
CA ALA A 80 -44.19 47.31 -9.37
C ALA A 80 -42.73 46.93 -9.63
N LEU A 81 -41.82 47.88 -9.41
CA LEU A 81 -40.38 47.61 -9.46
C LEU A 81 -40.05 46.48 -8.46
N PRO A 82 -39.19 45.52 -8.83
CA PRO A 82 -38.66 44.55 -7.88
C PRO A 82 -37.90 45.30 -6.76
N PRO A 83 -37.91 44.80 -5.51
CA PRO A 83 -37.17 45.42 -4.43
C PRO A 83 -35.70 45.54 -4.80
N SER A 84 -35.20 46.78 -4.79
CA SER A 84 -33.79 47.10 -4.96
C SER A 84 -32.96 46.25 -3.99
N PRO A 85 -31.90 45.55 -4.46
CA PRO A 85 -31.01 44.84 -3.56
C PRO A 85 -30.40 45.83 -2.55
N PRO A 86 -30.21 45.44 -1.27
CA PRO A 86 -29.66 46.32 -0.25
C PRO A 86 -28.31 46.91 -0.72
N PRO A 87 -28.01 48.18 -0.40
CA PRO A 87 -26.76 48.80 -0.78
C PRO A 87 -25.60 48.07 -0.11
N VAL A 88 -24.67 47.58 -0.93
CA VAL A 88 -23.37 47.04 -0.48
C VAL A 88 -22.63 48.14 0.28
N THR A 89 -22.22 47.85 1.52
CA THR A 89 -21.50 48.80 2.37
C THR A 89 -19.98 48.60 2.29
N ILE A 90 -19.20 49.61 2.72
CA ILE A 90 -17.73 49.49 2.84
C ILE A 90 -17.37 48.40 3.86
N ASP A 91 -18.15 48.30 4.94
CA ASP A 91 -17.97 47.28 5.98
C ASP A 91 -18.09 45.85 5.41
N ASP A 92 -18.97 45.64 4.43
CA ASP A 92 -19.11 44.34 3.75
C ASP A 92 -17.87 43.96 2.93
N ILE A 93 -17.24 44.96 2.30
CA ILE A 93 -16.01 44.78 1.52
C ILE A 93 -14.84 44.46 2.46
N GLU A 94 -14.69 45.21 3.55
CA GLU A 94 -13.64 44.96 4.54
C GLU A 94 -13.80 43.60 5.23
N LEU A 95 -15.04 43.19 5.51
CA LEU A 95 -15.33 41.86 6.04
C LEU A 95 -14.94 40.77 5.05
N TRP A 96 -15.26 40.94 3.77
CA TRP A 96 -14.85 40.01 2.72
C TRP A 96 -13.33 39.94 2.60
N ASP A 97 -12.63 41.08 2.55
CA ASP A 97 -11.16 41.14 2.43
C ASP A 97 -10.46 40.49 3.65
N ARG A 98 -11.04 40.63 4.85
CA ARG A 98 -10.58 39.94 6.07
C ARG A 98 -10.74 38.42 5.95
N ASN A 99 -11.92 37.96 5.54
CA ASN A 99 -12.21 36.52 5.39
C ASN A 99 -11.37 35.88 4.28
N GLU A 100 -11.10 36.63 3.20
CA GLU A 100 -10.18 36.24 2.14
C GLU A 100 -8.77 36.04 2.68
N SER A 101 -8.27 36.99 3.47
CA SER A 101 -6.94 36.91 4.10
C SER A 101 -6.82 35.72 5.06
N ILE A 102 -7.85 35.47 5.89
CA ILE A 102 -7.91 34.30 6.78
C ILE A 102 -7.89 33.00 5.95
N SER A 103 -8.66 32.96 4.85
CA SER A 103 -8.72 31.79 3.97
C SER A 103 -7.36 31.48 3.33
N GLN A 104 -6.64 32.49 2.88
CA GLN A 104 -5.26 32.34 2.36
C GLN A 104 -4.31 31.82 3.44
N ALA A 105 -4.38 32.37 4.66
CA ALA A 105 -3.55 31.95 5.78
C ALA A 105 -3.83 30.49 6.18
N LEU A 106 -5.10 30.05 6.21
CA LEU A 106 -5.47 28.67 6.49
C LEU A 106 -4.90 27.70 5.43
N LEU A 107 -4.97 28.07 4.15
CA LEU A 107 -4.37 27.26 3.08
C LEU A 107 -2.85 27.16 3.26
N ALA A 108 -2.18 28.29 3.51
CA ALA A 108 -0.73 28.38 3.70
C ALA A 108 -0.23 27.52 4.89
N GLN A 109 -1.03 27.32 5.94
CA GLN A 109 -0.64 26.50 7.11
C GLN A 109 -0.38 25.03 6.79
N ARG A 110 -0.94 24.50 5.68
CA ARG A 110 -0.92 23.05 5.41
C ARG A 110 -0.36 22.68 4.05
N ILE A 111 -0.06 23.64 3.18
CA ILE A 111 0.62 23.34 1.91
C ILE A 111 2.14 23.45 2.07
N PRO A 112 2.94 22.68 1.30
CA PRO A 112 4.39 22.84 1.28
C PRO A 112 4.82 24.22 0.79
N ASP A 113 5.93 24.74 1.32
CA ASP A 113 6.52 26.03 0.91
C ASP A 113 6.74 26.11 -0.61
N SER A 114 7.17 25.01 -1.24
CA SER A 114 7.36 24.93 -2.69
C SER A 114 6.08 25.21 -3.47
N THR A 115 4.93 24.76 -2.97
CA THR A 115 3.62 25.05 -3.58
C THR A 115 3.16 26.45 -3.21
N LEU A 116 3.35 26.87 -1.95
CA LEU A 116 2.97 28.19 -1.47
C LEU A 116 3.58 29.30 -2.33
N VAL A 117 4.87 29.21 -2.65
CA VAL A 117 5.56 30.18 -3.51
C VAL A 117 4.90 30.31 -4.89
N VAL A 118 4.44 29.20 -5.48
CA VAL A 118 3.76 29.21 -6.78
C VAL A 118 2.38 29.83 -6.66
N VAL A 119 1.59 29.39 -5.68
CA VAL A 119 0.19 29.82 -5.55
C VAL A 119 0.05 31.24 -5.00
N ALA A 120 1.05 31.78 -4.30
CA ALA A 120 1.05 33.15 -3.82
C ALA A 120 1.00 34.21 -4.94
N SER A 121 1.28 33.81 -6.18
CA SER A 121 1.12 34.68 -7.36
C SER A 121 -0.35 34.96 -7.72
N TYR A 122 -1.29 34.18 -7.20
CA TYR A 122 -2.71 34.35 -7.49
C TYR A 122 -3.38 35.36 -6.54
N PRO A 123 -4.23 36.27 -7.06
CA PRO A 123 -4.87 37.31 -6.28
C PRO A 123 -5.96 36.82 -5.31
N THR A 124 -6.55 35.65 -5.54
CA THR A 124 -7.65 35.13 -4.71
C THR A 124 -7.38 33.71 -4.25
N VAL A 125 -7.87 33.37 -3.06
CA VAL A 125 -7.78 32.02 -2.49
C VAL A 125 -8.51 31.00 -3.36
N GLN A 126 -9.56 31.41 -4.06
CA GLN A 126 -10.24 30.58 -5.06
C GLN A 126 -9.26 30.11 -6.15
N GLN A 127 -8.45 31.03 -6.68
CA GLN A 127 -7.46 30.70 -7.72
C GLN A 127 -6.31 29.88 -7.16
N MET A 128 -5.82 30.21 -5.95
CA MET A 128 -4.84 29.40 -5.23
C MET A 128 -5.32 27.97 -5.05
N TRP A 129 -6.54 27.80 -4.54
CA TRP A 129 -7.14 26.50 -4.29
C TRP A 129 -7.33 25.70 -5.58
N LYS A 130 -7.81 26.33 -6.66
CA LYS A 130 -7.95 25.69 -7.96
C LYS A 130 -6.60 25.19 -8.51
N ALA A 131 -5.53 25.98 -8.34
CA ALA A 131 -4.18 25.57 -8.73
C ALA A 131 -3.69 24.37 -7.90
N VAL A 132 -3.87 24.40 -6.57
CA VAL A 132 -3.54 23.27 -5.69
C VAL A 132 -4.32 22.02 -6.10
N VAL A 133 -5.63 22.12 -6.30
CA VAL A 133 -6.47 21.00 -6.72
C VAL A 133 -5.95 20.38 -8.02
N ASN A 134 -5.63 21.20 -9.02
CA ASN A 134 -5.14 20.72 -10.31
C ASN A 134 -3.79 19.99 -10.16
N GLU A 135 -2.82 20.62 -9.49
CA GLU A 135 -1.48 20.06 -9.31
C GLU A 135 -1.51 18.76 -8.52
N TYR A 136 -2.23 18.75 -7.38
CA TYR A 136 -2.20 17.62 -6.46
C TYR A 136 -3.14 16.48 -6.85
N THR A 137 -4.18 16.75 -7.64
CA THR A 137 -4.95 15.66 -8.28
C THR A 137 -4.05 14.91 -9.27
N TYR A 138 -3.32 15.63 -10.13
CA TYR A 138 -2.38 15.02 -11.06
C TYR A 138 -1.26 14.25 -10.35
N LYS A 139 -0.65 14.85 -9.32
CA LYS A 139 0.39 14.20 -8.52
C LYS A 139 -0.13 12.98 -7.74
N SER A 140 -1.33 13.06 -7.18
CA SER A 140 -1.98 11.94 -6.51
C SER A 140 -2.17 10.77 -7.46
N ASP A 141 -2.69 11.00 -8.67
CA ASP A 141 -2.88 9.93 -9.67
C ASP A 141 -1.55 9.27 -10.03
N TYR A 142 -0.51 10.07 -10.26
CA TYR A 142 0.83 9.56 -10.52
C TYR A 142 1.42 8.78 -9.33
N SER A 143 1.27 9.31 -8.11
CA SER A 143 1.73 8.67 -6.87
C SER A 143 1.04 7.32 -6.66
N GLN A 144 -0.29 7.28 -6.83
CA GLN A 144 -1.09 6.05 -6.74
C GLN A 144 -0.67 5.02 -7.78
N ALA A 145 -0.46 5.43 -9.03
CA ALA A 145 0.02 4.55 -10.10
C ALA A 145 1.43 4.00 -9.80
N ASN A 146 2.34 4.84 -9.30
CA ASN A 146 3.68 4.43 -8.92
C ASN A 146 3.68 3.44 -7.75
N LEU A 147 2.87 3.70 -6.72
CA LEU A 147 2.68 2.81 -5.57
C LEU A 147 2.09 1.45 -6.00
N HIS A 148 1.12 1.46 -6.92
CA HIS A 148 0.58 0.24 -7.51
C HIS A 148 1.65 -0.54 -8.29
N GLN A 149 2.46 0.15 -9.08
CA GLN A 149 3.57 -0.45 -9.83
C GLN A 149 4.61 -1.07 -8.89
N GLU A 150 5.02 -0.35 -7.84
CA GLU A 150 5.98 -0.86 -6.85
C GLU A 150 5.44 -2.11 -6.14
N PHE A 151 4.14 -2.11 -5.79
CA PHE A 151 3.48 -3.27 -5.22
C PHE A 151 3.54 -4.49 -6.15
N MET A 152 3.19 -4.32 -7.43
CA MET A 152 3.24 -5.39 -8.43
C MET A 152 4.67 -5.84 -8.73
N ALA A 153 5.65 -4.95 -8.62
CA ALA A 153 7.07 -5.25 -8.81
C ALA A 153 7.72 -5.92 -7.59
N SER A 154 7.06 -5.95 -6.43
CA SER A 154 7.62 -6.55 -5.22
C SER A 154 7.98 -8.03 -5.41
N ARG A 155 9.16 -8.43 -4.93
CA ARG A 155 9.66 -9.81 -5.02
C ARG A 155 10.14 -10.28 -3.66
N CYS A 156 9.94 -11.57 -3.39
CA CYS A 156 10.59 -12.25 -2.29
C CYS A 156 12.11 -12.29 -2.57
N PRO A 157 12.96 -11.79 -1.65
CA PRO A 157 14.40 -11.83 -1.87
C PRO A 157 14.92 -13.28 -1.95
N PRO A 158 16.00 -13.54 -2.70
CA PRO A 158 16.58 -14.86 -2.82
C PRO A 158 17.05 -15.35 -1.44
N GLY A 159 16.58 -16.53 -1.03
CA GLY A 159 16.86 -17.08 0.30
C GLY A 159 16.07 -16.45 1.46
N GLY A 160 15.17 -15.50 1.18
CA GLY A 160 14.30 -14.90 2.19
C GLY A 160 13.21 -15.85 2.71
N ASP A 161 12.68 -15.55 3.89
CA ASP A 161 11.52 -16.28 4.41
C ASP A 161 10.23 -15.82 3.72
N VAL A 162 9.64 -16.72 2.94
CA VAL A 162 8.41 -16.50 2.18
C VAL A 162 7.24 -16.11 3.08
N ARG A 163 7.16 -16.62 4.32
CA ARG A 163 6.04 -16.27 5.23
C ARG A 163 6.10 -14.81 5.63
N VAL A 164 7.28 -14.37 6.07
CA VAL A 164 7.52 -12.98 6.47
C VAL A 164 7.25 -12.06 5.29
N PHE A 165 7.73 -12.44 4.09
CA PHE A 165 7.46 -11.68 2.88
C PHE A 165 5.96 -11.55 2.57
N LEU A 166 5.19 -12.66 2.61
CA LEU A 166 3.75 -12.63 2.33
C LEU A 166 2.94 -11.88 3.40
N THR A 167 3.35 -11.93 4.67
CA THR A 167 2.77 -11.10 5.73
C THR A 167 3.01 -9.62 5.45
N ASN A 168 4.24 -9.24 5.07
CA ASN A 168 4.56 -7.87 4.70
C ASN A 168 3.81 -7.43 3.44
N LEU A 169 3.62 -8.33 2.46
CA LEU A 169 2.86 -8.05 1.25
C LEU A 169 1.38 -7.76 1.57
N ARG A 170 0.78 -8.50 2.52
CA ARG A 170 -0.57 -8.23 3.02
C ARG A 170 -0.66 -6.88 3.73
N ALA A 171 0.33 -6.54 4.56
CA ALA A 171 0.39 -5.24 5.23
C ALA A 171 0.47 -4.09 4.21
N LYS A 172 1.38 -4.19 3.23
CA LYS A 172 1.50 -3.21 2.14
C LYS A 172 0.20 -3.02 1.37
N LYS A 173 -0.54 -4.10 1.05
CA LYS A 173 -1.86 -3.98 0.41
C LYS A 173 -2.84 -3.16 1.27
N SER A 174 -2.83 -3.36 2.58
CA SER A 174 -3.70 -2.60 3.50
C SER A 174 -3.32 -1.13 3.56
N GLU A 175 -2.03 -0.80 3.52
CA GLU A 175 -1.54 0.58 3.46
C GLU A 175 -1.95 1.26 2.15
N LEU A 176 -1.82 0.56 1.02
CA LEU A 176 -2.25 1.05 -0.29
C LEU A 176 -3.76 1.34 -0.33
N LEU A 177 -4.57 0.47 0.26
CA LEU A 177 -6.01 0.70 0.39
C LEU A 177 -6.31 1.97 1.20
N ALA A 178 -5.55 2.24 2.26
CA ALA A 178 -5.72 3.45 3.07
C ALA A 178 -5.35 4.74 2.32
N VAL A 179 -4.43 4.64 1.35
CA VAL A 179 -4.05 5.74 0.44
C VAL A 179 -5.03 5.88 -0.75
N GLY A 180 -5.98 4.96 -0.89
CA GLY A 180 -6.98 4.95 -1.98
C GLY A 180 -6.57 4.13 -3.20
N VAL A 181 -5.45 3.41 -3.15
CA VAL A 181 -5.01 2.50 -4.22
C VAL A 181 -5.73 1.15 -4.05
N HIS A 182 -6.71 0.90 -4.92
CA HIS A 182 -7.48 -0.34 -4.90
C HIS A 182 -6.84 -1.43 -5.78
N ILE A 183 -6.38 -2.51 -5.14
CA ILE A 183 -5.87 -3.70 -5.84
C ILE A 183 -6.97 -4.77 -5.85
N SER A 184 -7.43 -5.15 -7.04
CA SER A 184 -8.45 -6.20 -7.19
C SER A 184 -7.93 -7.56 -6.72
N ASN A 185 -8.86 -8.48 -6.42
CA ASN A 185 -8.48 -9.84 -6.05
C ASN A 185 -7.75 -10.57 -7.19
N ASN A 186 -7.95 -10.18 -8.46
CA ASN A 186 -7.22 -10.78 -9.58
C ASN A 186 -5.77 -10.27 -9.65
N GLU A 187 -5.59 -8.95 -9.57
CA GLU A 187 -4.26 -8.33 -9.53
C GLU A 187 -3.48 -8.80 -8.32
N TYR A 188 -4.13 -8.93 -7.16
CA TYR A 188 -3.46 -9.41 -5.95
C TYR A 188 -2.96 -10.85 -6.09
N ARG A 189 -3.74 -11.76 -6.70
CA ARG A 189 -3.27 -13.12 -7.01
C ARG A 189 -2.09 -13.10 -7.96
N SER A 190 -2.15 -12.27 -8.99
CA SER A 190 -1.06 -12.10 -9.96
C SER A 190 0.21 -11.56 -9.27
N ALA A 191 0.07 -10.57 -8.39
CA ALA A 191 1.15 -10.03 -7.57
C ALA A 191 1.79 -11.11 -6.68
N ILE A 192 0.97 -11.89 -5.97
CA ILE A 192 1.43 -13.01 -5.14
C ILE A 192 2.24 -13.99 -6.00
N ILE A 193 1.69 -14.46 -7.13
CA ILE A 193 2.37 -15.44 -7.99
C ILE A 193 3.68 -14.87 -8.55
N GLN A 194 3.68 -13.62 -9.02
CA GLN A 194 4.86 -12.97 -9.61
C GLN A 194 5.94 -12.66 -8.57
N SER A 195 5.55 -12.45 -7.31
CA SER A 195 6.45 -12.13 -6.22
C SER A 195 7.26 -13.32 -5.69
N LEU A 196 6.85 -14.55 -6.00
CA LEU A 196 7.40 -15.77 -5.41
C LEU A 196 8.56 -16.37 -6.22
N PRO A 197 9.42 -17.17 -5.57
CA PRO A 197 10.37 -18.05 -6.28
C PRO A 197 9.65 -18.96 -7.28
N ARG A 198 10.32 -19.26 -8.41
CA ARG A 198 9.69 -19.94 -9.56
C ARG A 198 8.92 -21.21 -9.20
N TRP A 199 9.47 -22.05 -8.34
CA TRP A 199 8.83 -23.32 -7.95
C TRP A 199 7.54 -23.12 -7.14
N LEU A 200 7.52 -22.13 -6.23
CA LEU A 200 6.32 -21.75 -5.48
C LEU A 200 5.29 -21.05 -6.37
N ALA A 201 5.76 -20.22 -7.31
CA ALA A 201 4.88 -19.58 -8.30
C ALA A 201 4.18 -20.64 -9.18
N THR A 202 4.90 -21.69 -9.59
CA THR A 202 4.33 -22.84 -10.31
C THR A 202 3.29 -23.58 -9.45
N PHE A 203 3.61 -23.87 -8.19
CA PHE A 203 2.65 -24.46 -7.25
C PHE A 203 1.38 -23.61 -7.11
N ALA A 204 1.53 -22.31 -6.83
CA ALA A 204 0.42 -21.37 -6.69
C ALA A 204 -0.47 -21.30 -7.95
N SER A 205 0.15 -21.31 -9.14
CA SER A 205 -0.55 -21.33 -10.43
C SER A 205 -1.34 -22.62 -10.64
N ASN A 206 -0.80 -23.76 -10.22
CA ASN A 206 -1.48 -25.05 -10.28
C ASN A 206 -2.69 -25.08 -9.32
N GLN A 207 -2.54 -24.55 -8.11
CA GLN A 207 -3.66 -24.44 -7.17
C GLN A 207 -4.79 -23.56 -7.74
N LEU A 208 -4.45 -22.44 -8.36
CA LEU A 208 -5.43 -21.56 -9.02
C LEU A 208 -6.14 -22.27 -10.18
N SER A 209 -5.39 -23.03 -10.99
CA SER A 209 -5.95 -23.83 -12.09
C SER A 209 -6.87 -24.93 -11.59
N ALA A 210 -6.46 -25.69 -10.57
CA ALA A 210 -7.25 -26.76 -9.97
C ALA A 210 -8.57 -26.23 -9.40
N ALA A 211 -8.55 -25.12 -8.66
CA ALA A 211 -9.77 -24.56 -8.11
C ALA A 211 -10.74 -24.03 -9.17
N ARG A 212 -10.24 -23.55 -10.32
CA ARG A 212 -11.10 -23.18 -11.45
C ARG A 212 -11.87 -24.38 -12.02
N LEU A 213 -11.30 -25.57 -11.96
CA LEU A 213 -11.96 -26.81 -12.41
C LEU A 213 -13.01 -27.31 -11.42
N HIS A 214 -12.81 -27.08 -10.12
CA HIS A 214 -13.72 -27.54 -9.07
C HIS A 214 -14.80 -26.51 -8.68
N SER A 215 -14.58 -25.22 -8.94
CA SER A 215 -15.57 -24.16 -8.70
C SER A 215 -16.60 -24.11 -9.82
N SER A 216 -17.69 -24.87 -9.68
CA SER A 216 -18.88 -24.82 -10.56
C SER A 216 -19.62 -23.46 -10.57
N LEU A 217 -19.15 -22.47 -9.81
CA LEU A 217 -19.78 -21.14 -9.62
C LEU A 217 -18.90 -19.95 -10.05
N GLY A 218 -17.80 -20.18 -10.79
CA GLY A 218 -16.96 -19.08 -11.30
C GLY A 218 -16.17 -18.31 -10.23
N LYS A 219 -16.20 -18.75 -8.97
CA LYS A 219 -15.42 -18.14 -7.88
C LYS A 219 -14.00 -18.71 -7.86
N THR A 220 -13.03 -17.84 -8.12
CA THR A 220 -11.60 -18.12 -7.96
C THR A 220 -11.20 -18.17 -6.48
N ILE A 221 -10.13 -18.91 -6.13
CA ILE A 221 -9.59 -19.00 -4.76
C ILE A 221 -9.41 -17.61 -4.15
N ASP A 222 -9.89 -17.38 -2.94
CA ASP A 222 -9.62 -16.12 -2.23
C ASP A 222 -8.09 -15.89 -2.07
N PRO A 223 -7.57 -14.67 -2.34
CA PRO A 223 -6.12 -14.41 -2.27
C PRO A 223 -5.50 -14.71 -0.89
N ASP A 224 -6.23 -14.53 0.21
CA ASP A 224 -5.73 -14.83 1.55
C ASP A 224 -5.65 -16.35 1.79
N LEU A 225 -6.60 -17.12 1.23
CA LEU A 225 -6.51 -18.58 1.21
C LEU A 225 -5.33 -19.06 0.35
N LEU A 226 -5.05 -18.39 -0.77
CA LEU A 226 -3.88 -18.68 -1.60
C LEU A 226 -2.58 -18.49 -0.82
N ILE A 227 -2.46 -17.40 -0.05
CA ILE A 227 -1.31 -17.16 0.84
C ILE A 227 -1.13 -18.29 1.86
N ILE A 228 -2.21 -18.76 2.48
CA ILE A 228 -2.17 -19.87 3.45
C ILE A 228 -1.62 -21.13 2.78
N MET A 229 -2.16 -21.52 1.62
CA MET A 229 -1.69 -22.72 0.90
C MET A 229 -0.20 -22.64 0.52
N ILE A 230 0.27 -21.45 0.12
CA ILE A 230 1.67 -21.23 -0.24
C ILE A 230 2.58 -21.34 1.00
N CYS A 231 2.14 -20.80 2.14
CA CYS A 231 2.88 -20.90 3.40
C CYS A 231 2.99 -22.36 3.85
N ASP A 232 1.91 -23.13 3.75
CA ASP A 232 1.91 -24.55 4.12
C ASP A 232 2.87 -25.37 3.24
N GLU A 233 2.90 -25.09 1.94
CA GLU A 233 3.80 -25.77 1.01
C GLU A 233 5.27 -25.40 1.25
N TRP A 234 5.55 -24.12 1.55
CA TRP A 234 6.88 -23.68 1.97
C TRP A 234 7.37 -24.41 3.23
N ASP A 235 6.51 -24.54 4.24
CA ASP A 235 6.83 -25.28 5.47
C ASP A 235 7.03 -26.77 5.23
N ARG A 236 6.22 -27.39 4.36
CA ARG A 236 6.36 -28.81 4.00
C ARG A 236 7.75 -29.08 3.44
N THR A 237 8.17 -28.31 2.45
CA THR A 237 9.48 -28.45 1.80
C THR A 237 10.64 -28.27 2.79
N ARG A 238 10.56 -27.31 3.71
CA ARG A 238 11.54 -27.15 4.80
C ARG A 238 11.55 -28.34 5.78
N ARG A 239 10.39 -28.87 6.14
CA ARG A 239 10.28 -30.04 7.03
C ARG A 239 10.89 -31.29 6.40
N PHE A 240 10.76 -31.48 5.09
CA PHE A 240 11.43 -32.56 4.38
C PHE A 240 12.95 -32.35 4.28
N SER A 241 13.40 -31.12 4.03
CA SER A 241 14.83 -30.77 3.99
C SER A 241 15.54 -30.95 5.35
N LYS A 242 14.87 -30.65 6.47
CA LYS A 242 15.41 -30.89 7.82
C LYS A 242 15.50 -32.37 8.19
N LYS A 243 14.65 -33.24 7.63
CA LYS A 243 14.66 -34.69 7.90
C LYS A 243 15.78 -35.44 7.16
N THR A 244 16.27 -34.89 6.05
CA THR A 244 17.41 -35.45 5.31
C THR A 244 18.76 -34.92 5.80
N ALA A 245 18.77 -33.79 6.50
CA ALA A 245 19.89 -33.37 7.33
C ALA A 245 19.98 -34.27 8.57
N LYS A 246 20.88 -35.25 8.52
CA LYS A 246 21.19 -36.15 9.64
C LYS A 246 21.52 -35.31 10.89
N PRO A 247 20.86 -35.52 12.05
CA PRO A 247 21.29 -34.88 13.28
C PRO A 247 22.63 -35.53 13.69
N GLU A 248 23.71 -34.77 13.60
CA GLU A 248 24.86 -34.99 14.49
C GLU A 248 24.54 -34.25 15.79
N GLY A 249 24.25 -35.02 16.83
CA GLY A 249 23.93 -34.50 18.16
C GLY A 249 22.88 -35.38 18.84
N ASP A 250 23.36 -36.28 19.69
CA ASP A 250 22.55 -36.93 20.72
C ASP A 250 21.94 -35.84 21.61
N ASP A 251 20.65 -35.56 21.44
CA ASP A 251 19.84 -34.91 22.47
C ASP A 251 18.43 -35.50 22.43
N ALA A 252 18.29 -36.56 23.22
CA ALA A 252 17.01 -37.10 23.62
C ALA A 252 16.37 -36.16 24.65
N LEU A 253 15.44 -35.32 24.20
CA LEU A 253 14.47 -34.65 25.08
C LEU A 253 13.08 -35.22 24.79
N GLY A 254 12.65 -36.08 25.70
CA GLY A 254 11.32 -36.67 25.71
C GLY A 254 10.26 -35.68 26.16
N VAL A 255 9.06 -35.84 25.61
CA VAL A 255 7.81 -35.46 26.26
C VAL A 255 6.87 -36.66 26.20
N GLU A 256 6.41 -37.04 27.40
CA GLU A 256 5.52 -38.14 27.78
C GLU A 256 4.13 -37.94 27.13
N ALA A 257 3.51 -38.93 26.47
CA ALA A 257 2.88 -40.19 26.91
C ALA A 257 1.46 -40.04 27.51
N GLU A 258 0.44 -40.48 26.77
CA GLU A 258 -0.83 -41.08 27.25
C GLU A 258 -1.43 -41.91 26.09
N ASN A 259 -2.08 -43.06 26.21
CA ASN A 259 -2.23 -44.12 27.20
C ASN A 259 -3.05 -45.22 26.47
N LYS A 260 -2.59 -46.48 26.42
CA LYS A 260 -3.43 -47.71 26.42
C LYS A 260 -2.61 -48.98 26.21
N GLY A 261 -2.76 -49.92 27.14
CA GLY A 261 -2.65 -51.36 26.84
C GLY A 261 -1.65 -52.14 27.69
N LYS A 262 -2.11 -52.65 28.83
CA LYS A 262 -1.46 -53.72 29.62
C LYS A 262 -1.23 -54.99 28.78
N SER A 263 -0.02 -55.53 28.81
CA SER A 263 0.22 -56.95 29.09
C SER A 263 1.69 -57.25 29.42
N LYS A 264 1.85 -58.25 30.29
CA LYS A 264 3.05 -58.63 31.05
C LYS A 264 4.14 -59.32 30.22
N ALA A 265 5.34 -59.30 30.81
CA ALA A 265 6.37 -60.34 30.82
C ALA A 265 7.34 -60.44 29.61
N LYS A 266 8.49 -59.77 29.79
CA LYS A 266 9.83 -60.37 29.87
C LYS A 266 10.14 -61.51 28.90
N GLU A 267 10.73 -61.18 27.75
CA GLU A 267 11.79 -62.02 27.16
C GLU A 267 12.77 -61.18 26.32
N LYS A 268 14.05 -61.25 26.70
CA LYS A 268 15.19 -60.72 25.93
C LYS A 268 15.30 -61.52 24.64
N SER A 269 15.00 -60.93 23.48
CA SER A 269 15.34 -61.52 22.18
C SER A 269 16.42 -60.68 21.47
N LYS A 270 17.48 -61.41 21.12
CA LYS A 270 18.73 -61.00 20.50
C LYS A 270 18.52 -60.15 19.25
N GLY A 271 19.40 -59.15 19.09
CA GLY A 271 19.53 -58.37 17.87
C GLY A 271 19.71 -59.25 16.64
N LYS A 272 19.01 -58.88 15.57
CA LYS A 272 19.15 -59.44 14.22
C LYS A 272 20.60 -59.35 13.77
N GLU A 273 21.27 -60.49 13.79
CA GLU A 273 22.57 -60.72 13.18
C GLU A 273 22.45 -60.56 11.66
N LYS A 274 22.98 -59.46 11.12
CA LYS A 274 23.18 -59.33 9.67
C LYS A 274 24.23 -60.36 9.27
N LYS A 275 23.85 -61.38 8.49
CA LYS A 275 24.78 -62.37 7.91
C LYS A 275 25.88 -61.60 7.15
N LYS A 276 27.11 -61.68 7.67
CA LYS A 276 28.31 -61.02 7.13
C LYS A 276 28.84 -61.89 6.00
N GLY A 277 28.93 -61.35 4.78
CA GLY A 277 29.51 -62.06 3.64
C GLY A 277 31.01 -62.34 3.80
N PRO A 278 31.59 -63.22 2.98
CA PRO A 278 33.00 -63.57 3.04
C PRO A 278 33.90 -62.37 2.72
N CYS A 279 35.12 -62.38 3.25
CA CYS A 279 36.13 -61.36 3.05
C CYS A 279 36.42 -61.16 1.56
N TRP A 280 36.17 -59.97 1.02
CA TRP A 280 36.44 -59.66 -0.39
C TRP A 280 37.93 -59.65 -0.79
N ILE A 281 38.86 -59.79 0.17
CA ILE A 281 40.30 -59.83 -0.13
C ILE A 281 40.79 -61.28 -0.30
N CYS A 282 40.24 -62.25 0.44
CA CYS A 282 40.76 -63.61 0.44
C CYS A 282 39.70 -64.72 0.46
N GLY A 283 38.41 -64.36 0.42
CA GLY A 283 37.29 -65.31 0.42
C GLY A 283 36.99 -65.98 1.77
N GLY A 284 37.76 -65.73 2.83
CA GLY A 284 37.54 -66.34 4.15
C GLY A 284 36.38 -65.74 4.95
N GLU A 285 35.88 -66.45 5.96
CA GLU A 285 34.78 -66.01 6.84
C GLU A 285 35.25 -64.96 7.89
N HIS A 286 35.68 -63.79 7.41
CA HIS A 286 36.02 -62.64 8.25
C HIS A 286 35.74 -61.32 7.51
N LEU A 287 35.74 -60.19 8.22
CA LEU A 287 35.57 -58.87 7.63
C LEU A 287 36.89 -58.37 7.01
N LYS A 288 36.80 -57.52 5.97
CA LYS A 288 37.95 -56.91 5.29
C LYS A 288 38.99 -56.29 6.24
N LYS A 289 38.54 -55.77 7.39
CA LYS A 289 39.40 -55.10 8.38
C LYS A 289 40.32 -56.07 9.11
N ASP A 290 39.86 -57.30 9.31
CA ASP A 290 40.53 -58.35 10.10
C ASP A 290 41.26 -59.36 9.20
N CYS A 291 41.43 -59.02 7.92
CA CYS A 291 42.07 -59.91 6.96
C CYS A 291 43.59 -59.95 7.15
N PRO A 292 44.19 -61.13 7.43
CA PRO A 292 45.64 -61.26 7.59
C PRO A 292 46.43 -60.81 6.37
N LYS A 293 45.91 -61.07 5.17
CA LYS A 293 46.51 -60.72 3.87
C LYS A 293 46.43 -59.23 3.51
N ARG A 294 45.86 -58.39 4.38
CA ARG A 294 45.76 -56.94 4.15
C ARG A 294 47.09 -56.22 4.33
N LYS A 295 48.01 -56.76 5.14
CA LYS A 295 49.34 -56.16 5.35
C LYS A 295 50.29 -56.43 4.18
N ASP A 296 50.25 -57.63 3.61
CA ASP A 296 51.16 -58.03 2.52
C ASP A 296 50.96 -57.22 1.23
N LYS A 297 49.72 -56.84 0.89
CA LYS A 297 49.43 -55.96 -0.26
C LYS A 297 49.87 -54.50 -0.05
N LYS A 298 50.18 -54.08 1.18
CA LYS A 298 50.60 -52.70 1.46
C LYS A 298 52.11 -52.51 1.25
N GLU A 299 52.90 -53.57 1.37
CA GLU A 299 54.36 -53.53 1.14
C GLU A 299 54.73 -53.60 -0.36
N GLU A 300 53.90 -54.23 -1.19
CA GLU A 300 54.14 -54.32 -2.65
C GLU A 300 53.87 -52.99 -3.38
N GLY A 301 53.05 -52.10 -2.81
CA GLY A 301 52.71 -50.79 -3.37
C GLY A 301 53.72 -49.67 -3.05
N SER A 302 54.64 -49.85 -2.10
CA SER A 302 55.55 -48.79 -1.65
C SER A 302 56.88 -48.73 -2.41
N LYS A 303 57.11 -49.60 -3.41
CA LYS A 303 58.34 -49.65 -4.22
C LYS A 303 58.22 -49.00 -5.60
N LYS A 304 57.09 -48.37 -5.95
CA LYS A 304 56.85 -47.87 -7.33
C LYS A 304 56.91 -46.34 -7.51
N ASP A 305 57.13 -45.57 -6.45
CA ASP A 305 57.23 -44.09 -6.53
C ASP A 305 58.69 -43.61 -6.41
N GLN A 306 59.54 -44.06 -7.34
CA GLN A 306 60.89 -43.49 -7.53
C GLN A 306 61.37 -43.69 -8.98
N SER A 307 60.63 -43.17 -9.97
CA SER A 307 61.19 -42.82 -11.30
C SER A 307 60.12 -42.16 -12.17
N THR A 308 60.12 -40.83 -12.26
CA THR A 308 59.89 -40.04 -13.50
C THR A 308 59.90 -38.54 -13.17
N SER A 309 61.11 -37.98 -13.05
CA SER A 309 61.42 -36.58 -13.41
C SER A 309 62.15 -36.60 -14.74
N ALA A 310 61.92 -35.57 -15.57
CA ALA A 310 62.38 -35.37 -16.95
C ALA A 310 61.61 -36.25 -17.97
N ASN A 311 60.99 -35.72 -19.02
CA ASN A 311 61.32 -34.57 -19.87
C ASN A 311 60.02 -34.00 -20.47
#